data_AF-A0A8C9KFJ4-F1
#
_entry.id   AF-A0A8C9KFJ4-F1
#
_cell.length_a   1.000
_cell.length_b   1.000
_cell.length_c   1.000
_cell.angle_alpha   90.00
_cell.angle_beta   90.00
_cell.angle_gamma   90.00
#
_symmetry.space_group_name_H-M   'P 1'
#
loop_
_entity.id
_entity.type
_entity.pdbx_description
1 polymer ?
#
loop_
_entity_poly.entity_id
_entity_poly.type
_entity_poly.pdbx_seq_one_letter_code
_entity_poly.pdbx_strand_id
1 'polypeptide(L)'
;MLGTLGLWILLPIAVQAPPSRRTCVFFEAPGVRGSTKTLGKLLDAGPGPPRVIRCLYSRCCFGIWNLTQHQAQVEMQGCRDSDEPDCEAPHCELSPRAHPGPRSTLFTCSCGTDFCNANYSHLPPPGSPGTPGSQGPQAVPGESIWMVLVLLGLFLLLLLLGSIILALLQRKACRVQGGPEPEPEPEPGSGRDWSAELPELPELCFSQVIWEGGHTVVWAGQLQGKLVAIKAFSLRAVAQFQAERALYELPSLQHDHIVRFITASRGGPGPLPCGPLLVLELHPKGSLCHYLTQHTSDWGSSMRMALSLARGLAFLHEERWQDGQYKPGIAHRDLSSQNVLIREDGSCAIGDLGLALVLPGLTQPPTWAPTQPRGPAAIMEAGTQRYMAPELLDKTLDLQDWGTALRQADVYSLALLLWEILSRCPDLWPADHHPSNWPMRQNWAAPLPPVSCGPWLWRREGAPTSHPPGTASPQTLVA
;
A
#
# COMPACT_ATOMS: atom_id res chain seq x y z
N MET A 1 8.77 14.46 61.43
CA MET A 1 10.22 14.61 61.69
C MET A 1 10.94 14.34 60.38
N LEU A 2 11.25 15.39 59.60
CA LEU A 2 12.49 16.20 59.63
C LEU A 2 13.64 15.55 58.84
N GLY A 3 13.87 16.11 57.65
CA GLY A 3 15.18 16.30 56.99
C GLY A 3 15.34 15.62 55.62
N THR A 4 15.81 16.26 54.55
CA THR A 4 16.19 17.66 54.24
C THR A 4 16.47 17.76 52.73
N LEU A 5 15.93 18.80 52.07
CA LEU A 5 16.52 19.70 51.05
C LEU A 5 17.26 19.16 49.81
N GLY A 6 16.85 19.65 48.62
CA GLY A 6 17.72 19.77 47.44
C GLY A 6 16.99 20.20 46.16
N LEU A 7 17.43 21.30 45.54
CA LEU A 7 16.80 22.07 44.44
C LEU A 7 16.75 21.39 43.06
N TRP A 8 15.72 21.80 42.30
CA TRP A 8 15.57 21.96 40.84
C TRP A 8 16.82 21.81 39.94
N ILE A 9 16.74 20.92 38.95
CA ILE A 9 17.33 21.08 37.60
C ILE A 9 16.37 20.46 36.55
N LEU A 10 15.96 21.27 35.57
CA LEU A 10 15.31 20.88 34.31
C LEU A 10 16.19 19.93 33.50
N LEU A 11 15.65 18.85 32.90
CA LEU A 11 16.15 18.19 31.67
C LEU A 11 15.21 17.03 31.24
N PRO A 12 15.27 16.56 29.98
CA PRO A 12 14.21 16.72 28.99
C PRO A 12 13.44 15.41 28.72
N ILE A 13 12.42 15.57 27.87
CA ILE A 13 11.66 14.56 27.12
C ILE A 13 12.40 13.22 27.03
N ALA A 14 11.73 12.18 27.55
CA ALA A 14 12.17 10.80 27.43
C ALA A 14 12.42 10.44 25.96
N VAL A 15 13.70 10.35 25.61
CA VAL A 15 14.19 9.63 24.44
C VAL A 15 13.59 8.22 24.53
N GLN A 16 12.76 7.84 23.54
CA GLN A 16 12.37 6.45 23.37
C GLN A 16 13.63 5.60 23.38
N ALA A 17 13.69 4.65 24.32
CA ALA A 17 14.81 3.74 24.45
C ALA A 17 15.04 3.03 23.10
N PRO A 18 16.28 2.95 22.59
CA PRO A 18 16.58 2.24 21.37
C PRO A 18 16.09 0.78 21.49
N PRO A 19 15.64 0.14 20.38
CA PRO A 19 15.26 -1.27 20.41
C PRO A 19 16.42 -2.07 21.00
N SER A 20 16.12 -2.99 21.92
CA SER A 20 17.11 -3.78 22.65
C SER A 20 18.14 -4.39 21.67
N ARG A 21 19.34 -3.82 21.65
CA ARG A 21 20.40 -4.18 20.68
C ARG A 21 20.99 -5.53 21.07
N ARG A 22 20.78 -6.55 20.22
CA ARG A 22 21.28 -7.92 20.43
C ARG A 22 22.78 -8.03 20.18
N THR A 23 23.42 -8.96 20.87
CA THR A 23 24.85 -9.24 20.72
C THR A 23 25.03 -10.67 20.20
N CYS A 24 25.71 -10.82 19.07
CA CYS A 24 25.91 -12.10 18.39
C CYS A 24 27.41 -12.43 18.27
N VAL A 25 27.70 -13.70 18.01
CA VAL A 25 29.03 -14.12 17.57
C VAL A 25 29.24 -13.71 16.11
N PHE A 26 30.43 -13.20 15.80
CA PHE A 26 30.88 -12.83 14.47
C PHE A 26 32.10 -13.64 14.05
N PHE A 27 31.98 -14.31 12.91
CA PHE A 27 33.05 -15.05 12.27
C PHE A 27 32.84 -15.07 10.76
N GLU A 28 33.91 -14.95 9.99
CA GLU A 28 33.89 -15.09 8.53
C GLU A 28 35.09 -15.93 8.12
N ALA A 29 34.84 -17.08 7.47
CA ALA A 29 35.91 -17.92 6.94
C ALA A 29 36.64 -17.21 5.77
N PRO A 30 37.94 -17.50 5.56
CA PRO A 30 38.68 -16.97 4.41
C PRO A 30 38.01 -17.37 3.08
N GLY A 31 37.53 -16.40 2.31
CA GLY A 31 36.98 -16.63 0.97
C GLY A 31 35.46 -16.44 0.81
N VAL A 32 34.72 -16.12 1.88
CA VAL A 32 33.29 -15.80 1.77
C VAL A 32 33.07 -14.40 1.16
N ARG A 33 32.12 -14.27 0.22
CA ARG A 33 31.67 -12.97 -0.34
C ARG A 33 30.34 -12.55 0.30
N GLY A 34 30.19 -11.27 0.65
CA GLY A 34 28.99 -10.72 1.30
C GLY A 34 29.13 -10.61 2.83
N SER A 35 30.01 -9.72 3.29
CA SER A 35 30.32 -9.57 4.72
C SER A 35 29.12 -9.03 5.52
N THR A 36 28.86 -9.61 6.68
CA THR A 36 27.81 -9.14 7.60
C THR A 36 28.33 -8.11 8.61
N LYS A 37 29.60 -7.70 8.47
CA LYS A 37 30.25 -6.70 9.33
C LYS A 37 29.54 -5.34 9.32
N THR A 38 28.86 -5.00 8.22
CA THR A 38 28.11 -3.74 8.08
C THR A 38 26.76 -3.75 8.79
N LEU A 39 26.25 -4.93 9.19
CA LEU A 39 24.94 -5.09 9.84
C LEU A 39 24.97 -4.84 11.36
N GLY A 40 26.15 -4.55 11.92
CA GLY A 40 26.33 -4.31 13.34
C GLY A 40 27.64 -3.60 13.68
N LYS A 41 27.81 -3.26 14.96
CA LYS A 41 29.06 -2.70 15.51
C LYS A 41 29.87 -3.80 16.16
N LEU A 42 31.08 -4.08 15.66
CA LEU A 42 32.04 -4.98 16.31
C LEU A 42 32.47 -4.42 17.66
N LEU A 43 32.43 -5.26 18.70
CA LEU A 43 32.83 -4.94 20.07
C LEU A 43 34.17 -5.62 20.35
N ASP A 44 35.22 -4.80 20.37
CA ASP A 44 36.64 -5.06 20.63
C ASP A 44 37.37 -6.26 19.98
N ALA A 45 38.52 -5.92 19.40
CA ALA A 45 39.39 -6.75 18.60
C ALA A 45 40.58 -7.26 19.42
N GLY A 46 40.37 -8.31 20.22
CA GLY A 46 41.47 -9.13 20.73
C GLY A 46 42.04 -10.05 19.63
N PRO A 47 43.29 -10.51 19.73
CA PRO A 47 43.84 -11.49 18.81
C PRO A 47 43.24 -12.88 19.11
N GLY A 48 42.16 -13.22 18.41
CA GLY A 48 41.58 -14.57 18.40
C GLY A 48 40.09 -14.58 18.02
N PRO A 49 39.58 -15.61 17.32
CA PRO A 49 38.15 -15.85 17.17
C PRO A 49 37.53 -16.39 18.48
N PRO A 50 36.22 -16.14 18.74
CA PRO A 50 35.26 -15.40 17.93
C PRO A 50 35.21 -13.90 18.28
N ARG A 51 34.92 -13.06 17.28
CA ARG A 51 34.67 -11.62 17.49
C ARG A 51 33.21 -11.43 17.89
N VAL A 52 32.90 -10.37 18.61
CA VAL A 52 31.54 -10.05 19.05
C VAL A 52 30.98 -8.92 18.19
N ILE A 53 29.74 -9.07 17.70
CA ILE A 53 29.03 -8.03 16.95
C ILE A 53 27.72 -7.65 17.64
N ARG A 54 27.47 -6.36 17.80
CA ARG A 54 26.20 -5.82 18.26
C ARG A 54 25.35 -5.42 17.07
N CYS A 55 24.23 -6.10 16.86
CA CYS A 55 23.36 -5.86 15.72
C CYS A 55 22.67 -4.51 15.82
N LEU A 56 22.62 -3.78 14.69
CA LEU A 56 22.03 -2.44 14.62
C LEU A 56 20.63 -2.45 14.00
N TYR A 57 20.35 -3.43 13.13
CA TYR A 57 19.15 -3.46 12.28
C TYR A 57 18.20 -4.62 12.57
N SER A 58 18.70 -5.71 13.17
CA SER A 58 17.90 -6.90 13.52
C SER A 58 18.13 -7.34 14.96
N ARG A 59 17.17 -8.10 15.49
CA ARG A 59 17.24 -8.82 16.76
C ARG A 59 17.66 -10.27 16.57
N CYS A 60 18.23 -10.59 15.40
CA CYS A 60 18.47 -11.95 14.96
C CYS A 60 19.95 -12.21 14.72
N CYS A 61 20.47 -13.23 15.39
CA CYS A 61 21.76 -13.81 15.04
C CYS A 61 21.56 -14.84 13.93
N PHE A 62 22.59 -15.05 13.11
CA PHE A 62 22.63 -16.13 12.13
C PHE A 62 23.94 -16.93 12.21
N GLY A 63 23.90 -18.16 11.70
CA GLY A 63 25.08 -18.98 11.47
C GLY A 63 24.94 -19.82 10.20
N ILE A 64 26.06 -19.98 9.46
CA ILE A 64 26.22 -20.91 8.34
C ILE A 64 27.32 -21.90 8.72
N TRP A 65 26.98 -23.18 8.64
CA TRP A 65 27.83 -24.29 9.02
C TRP A 65 28.00 -25.23 7.83
N ASN A 66 29.22 -25.67 7.59
CA ASN A 66 29.57 -26.69 6.61
C ASN A 66 29.75 -28.01 7.35
N LEU A 67 28.84 -28.94 7.14
CA LEU A 67 28.93 -30.28 7.70
C LEU A 67 29.62 -31.22 6.73
N THR A 68 30.77 -31.76 7.16
CA THR A 68 31.43 -32.90 6.54
C THR A 68 31.25 -34.15 7.41
N GLN A 69 31.52 -35.35 6.90
CA GLN A 69 31.25 -36.63 7.58
C GLN A 69 31.85 -36.76 9.01
N HIS A 70 32.79 -35.90 9.39
CA HIS A 70 33.49 -35.97 10.68
C HIS A 70 33.51 -34.66 11.48
N GLN A 71 33.06 -33.52 10.94
CA GLN A 71 33.10 -32.24 11.66
C GLN A 71 32.16 -31.18 11.06
N ALA A 72 31.53 -30.39 11.94
CA ALA A 72 30.83 -29.15 11.57
C ALA A 72 31.81 -27.97 11.66
N GLN A 73 32.07 -27.32 10.53
CA GLN A 73 32.93 -26.15 10.45
C GLN A 73 32.09 -24.89 10.24
N VAL A 74 32.35 -23.84 11.02
CA VAL A 74 31.70 -22.54 10.82
C VAL A 74 32.25 -21.92 9.55
N GLU A 75 31.36 -21.50 8.65
CA GLU A 75 31.70 -20.70 7.48
C GLU A 75 31.45 -19.21 7.77
N MET A 76 30.35 -18.90 8.45
CA MET A 76 29.95 -17.52 8.73
C MET A 76 29.01 -17.40 9.92
N GLN A 77 29.18 -16.38 10.75
CA GLN A 77 28.30 -16.02 11.87
C GLN A 77 28.18 -14.50 11.95
N GLY A 78 27.00 -13.97 12.28
CA GLY A 78 26.81 -12.54 12.43
C GLY A 78 25.35 -12.13 12.65
N CYS A 79 25.04 -10.89 12.25
CA CYS A 79 23.69 -10.34 12.31
C CYS A 79 22.92 -10.63 11.03
N ARG A 80 21.60 -10.83 11.14
CA ARG A 80 20.70 -10.86 9.97
C ARG A 80 20.41 -9.43 9.49
N ASP A 81 20.04 -9.28 8.23
CA ASP A 81 19.64 -8.02 7.59
C ASP A 81 18.21 -7.58 7.93
N SER A 82 17.34 -8.52 8.32
CA SER A 82 15.96 -8.27 8.77
C SER A 82 15.51 -9.27 9.85
N ASP A 83 14.44 -8.93 10.59
CA ASP A 83 13.78 -9.82 11.55
C ASP A 83 12.82 -10.76 10.79
N GLU A 84 13.29 -11.96 10.40
CA GLU A 84 12.42 -13.02 9.86
C GLU A 84 11.55 -13.67 10.95
N PRO A 85 10.35 -14.22 10.62
CA PRO A 85 9.46 -14.86 11.59
C PRO A 85 10.08 -16.07 12.31
N ASP A 86 11.11 -16.71 11.76
CA ASP A 86 11.75 -17.92 12.31
C ASP A 86 12.84 -17.63 13.38
N CYS A 87 13.04 -16.36 13.73
CA CYS A 87 14.10 -15.91 14.64
C CYS A 87 13.74 -16.02 16.14
N GLU A 88 12.54 -16.49 16.48
CA GLU A 88 12.10 -16.60 17.89
C GLU A 88 12.78 -17.74 18.66
N ALA A 89 13.52 -18.62 17.98
CA ALA A 89 14.20 -19.75 18.61
C ALA A 89 15.29 -19.28 19.61
N PRO A 90 15.36 -19.88 20.81
CA PRO A 90 16.37 -19.53 21.81
C PRO A 90 17.77 -20.00 21.43
N HIS A 91 17.89 -20.98 20.52
CA HIS A 91 19.15 -21.59 20.09
C HIS A 91 19.18 -21.75 18.56
N CYS A 92 20.40 -21.87 18.00
CA CYS A 92 20.62 -22.05 16.57
C CYS A 92 20.26 -23.48 16.12
N GLU A 93 19.07 -23.64 15.54
CA GLU A 93 18.60 -24.89 14.93
C GLU A 93 19.01 -24.97 13.45
N LEU A 94 19.69 -26.04 13.06
CA LEU A 94 20.26 -26.18 11.71
C LEU A 94 19.21 -26.64 10.69
N SER A 95 19.04 -25.86 9.63
CA SER A 95 18.20 -26.17 8.47
C SER A 95 19.06 -26.32 7.20
N PRO A 96 18.83 -27.32 6.35
CA PRO A 96 19.61 -27.52 5.12
C PRO A 96 19.30 -26.45 4.08
N ARG A 97 20.34 -25.94 3.40
CA ARG A 97 20.16 -24.97 2.30
C ARG A 97 19.59 -25.67 1.05
N ALA A 98 18.69 -25.00 0.33
CA ALA A 98 17.93 -25.54 -0.80
C ALA A 98 18.73 -26.00 -2.05
N HIS A 99 20.06 -26.03 -2.02
CA HIS A 99 20.93 -26.42 -3.15
C HIS A 99 22.15 -27.21 -2.64
N PRO A 100 22.04 -28.53 -2.42
CA PRO A 100 23.15 -29.35 -1.98
C PRO A 100 24.17 -29.56 -3.12
N GLY A 101 25.45 -29.25 -2.86
CA GLY A 101 26.56 -29.62 -3.72
C GLY A 101 27.04 -31.06 -3.44
N PRO A 102 27.75 -31.72 -4.36
CA PRO A 102 28.04 -33.15 -4.30
C PRO A 102 29.02 -33.60 -3.19
N ARG A 103 29.61 -32.69 -2.40
CA ARG A 103 30.62 -33.03 -1.36
C ARG A 103 30.50 -32.27 -0.03
N SER A 104 29.56 -31.33 0.11
CA SER A 104 29.33 -30.59 1.36
C SER A 104 27.88 -30.12 1.46
N THR A 105 27.28 -30.28 2.64
CA THR A 105 25.93 -29.76 2.92
C THR A 105 26.06 -28.54 3.82
N LEU A 106 25.63 -27.40 3.31
CA LEU A 106 25.56 -26.17 4.09
C LEU A 106 24.26 -26.15 4.90
N PHE A 107 24.40 -25.88 6.18
CA PHE A 107 23.30 -25.68 7.11
C PHE A 107 23.26 -24.24 7.58
N THR A 108 22.06 -23.72 7.79
CA THR A 108 21.82 -22.35 8.23
C THR A 108 20.93 -22.34 9.47
N CYS A 109 21.11 -21.35 10.34
CA CYS A 109 20.22 -21.13 11.48
C CYS A 109 19.96 -19.63 11.70
N SER A 110 18.84 -19.34 12.35
CA SER A 110 18.50 -18.02 12.92
C SER A 110 17.98 -18.20 14.35
N CYS A 111 18.28 -17.26 15.23
CA CYS A 111 17.90 -17.32 16.64
C CYS A 111 17.90 -15.93 17.31
N GLY A 112 17.19 -15.80 18.43
CA GLY A 112 16.80 -14.50 19.00
C GLY A 112 17.36 -14.14 20.39
N THR A 113 18.28 -14.93 20.94
CA THR A 113 18.94 -14.65 22.24
C THR A 113 20.40 -14.19 22.04
N ASP A 114 20.96 -13.49 23.03
CA ASP A 114 22.36 -13.03 22.93
C ASP A 114 23.31 -14.24 22.83
N PHE A 115 24.21 -14.18 21.85
CA PHE A 115 25.17 -15.25 21.51
C PHE A 115 24.56 -16.60 21.12
N CYS A 116 23.28 -16.65 20.76
CA CYS A 116 22.58 -17.89 20.41
C CYS A 116 23.19 -18.63 19.20
N ASN A 117 23.92 -17.92 18.34
CA ASN A 117 24.60 -18.47 17.18
C ASN A 117 25.99 -19.05 17.49
N ALA A 118 26.46 -19.00 18.75
CA ALA A 118 27.79 -19.49 19.14
C ALA A 118 27.96 -21.00 18.91
N ASN A 119 26.89 -21.78 19.05
CA ASN A 119 26.87 -23.23 18.83
C ASN A 119 25.50 -23.67 18.29
N TYR A 120 25.41 -24.85 17.69
CA TYR A 120 24.16 -25.41 17.18
C TYR A 120 23.57 -26.46 18.13
N SER A 121 22.23 -26.60 18.15
CA SER A 121 21.52 -27.47 19.10
C SER A 121 21.52 -28.96 18.69
N HIS A 122 21.14 -29.25 17.44
CA HIS A 122 20.97 -30.62 16.94
C HIS A 122 21.34 -30.72 15.46
N LEU A 123 21.93 -31.84 15.05
CA LEU A 123 22.07 -32.19 13.64
C LEU A 123 20.76 -32.80 13.14
N PRO A 124 20.16 -32.30 12.04
CA PRO A 124 19.03 -32.97 11.45
C PRO A 124 19.44 -34.38 10.98
N PRO A 125 18.59 -35.39 11.17
CA PRO A 125 18.91 -36.76 10.77
C PRO A 125 19.18 -36.83 9.26
N PRO A 126 20.18 -37.60 8.81
CA PRO A 126 20.53 -37.67 7.40
C PRO A 126 19.42 -38.37 6.60
N GLY A 127 18.66 -37.56 5.86
CA GLY A 127 17.75 -38.01 4.80
C GLY A 127 16.27 -37.98 5.17
N SER A 128 15.55 -36.96 4.69
CA SER A 128 14.12 -37.01 4.35
C SER A 128 13.72 -35.74 3.57
N PRO A 129 13.34 -35.83 2.28
CA PRO A 129 12.51 -34.83 1.63
C PRO A 129 11.09 -34.90 2.21
N GLY A 130 10.45 -33.75 2.42
CA GLY A 130 9.33 -33.60 3.34
C GLY A 130 8.02 -34.35 3.07
N THR A 131 7.15 -34.34 4.09
CA THR A 131 5.68 -34.27 3.99
C THR A 131 5.09 -33.99 5.38
N PRO A 132 3.99 -33.22 5.50
CA PRO A 132 3.32 -32.95 6.76
C PRO A 132 2.44 -34.13 7.15
N GLY A 133 2.85 -34.88 8.16
CA GLY A 133 2.11 -36.02 8.70
C GLY A 133 1.35 -35.65 9.96
N SER A 134 0.02 -35.58 9.83
CA SER A 134 -0.94 -35.57 10.93
C SER A 134 -0.71 -36.72 11.91
N GLN A 135 -0.70 -36.44 13.22
CA GLN A 135 -1.09 -37.44 14.22
C GLN A 135 -2.13 -36.84 15.16
N GLY A 136 -3.37 -37.28 14.95
CA GLY A 136 -4.43 -37.20 15.94
C GLY A 136 -4.24 -38.24 17.06
N PRO A 137 -4.98 -38.09 18.17
CA PRO A 137 -4.57 -38.50 19.50
C PRO A 137 -4.85 -39.97 19.83
N GLN A 138 -3.97 -40.60 20.60
CA GLN A 138 -4.28 -41.83 21.31
C GLN A 138 -5.05 -41.53 22.59
N ALA A 139 -6.22 -42.16 22.73
CA ALA A 139 -7.07 -42.12 23.92
C ALA A 139 -6.71 -43.28 24.86
N VAL A 140 -6.54 -42.96 26.15
CA VAL A 140 -6.57 -43.89 27.30
C VAL A 140 -7.37 -43.19 28.41
N PRO A 141 -8.20 -43.89 29.20
CA PRO A 141 -9.42 -43.32 29.78
C PRO A 141 -9.13 -42.53 31.05
N GLY A 142 -9.73 -41.35 31.12
CA GLY A 142 -9.73 -40.47 32.29
C GLY A 142 -10.98 -39.62 32.28
N GLU A 143 -12.11 -40.21 32.66
CA GLU A 143 -13.34 -39.49 32.97
C GLU A 143 -13.06 -38.52 34.13
N SER A 144 -12.63 -37.31 33.79
CA SER A 144 -12.64 -36.08 34.59
C SER A 144 -11.92 -34.92 33.88
N ILE A 145 -11.03 -35.20 32.92
CA ILE A 145 -10.24 -34.15 32.24
C ILE A 145 -11.08 -33.38 31.20
N TRP A 146 -11.97 -34.09 30.50
CA TRP A 146 -12.83 -33.46 29.47
C TRP A 146 -13.74 -32.37 30.03
N MET A 147 -14.26 -32.55 31.25
CA MET A 147 -15.10 -31.53 31.89
C MET A 147 -14.30 -30.27 32.20
N VAL A 148 -13.05 -30.40 32.65
CA VAL A 148 -12.16 -29.26 32.90
C VAL A 148 -11.80 -28.53 31.61
N LEU A 149 -11.52 -29.26 30.53
CA LEU A 149 -11.22 -28.66 29.21
C LEU A 149 -12.44 -27.95 28.61
N VAL A 150 -13.63 -28.52 28.77
CA VAL A 150 -14.89 -27.88 28.32
C VAL A 150 -15.19 -26.63 29.14
N LEU A 151 -15.01 -26.67 30.46
CA LEU A 151 -15.19 -25.50 31.32
C LEU A 151 -14.15 -24.42 31.04
N LEU A 152 -12.89 -24.78 30.78
CA LEU A 152 -11.84 -23.86 30.39
C LEU A 152 -12.14 -23.23 29.01
N GLY A 153 -12.61 -24.02 28.06
CA GLY A 153 -13.04 -23.54 26.74
C GLY A 153 -14.22 -22.57 26.83
N LEU A 154 -15.23 -22.90 27.64
CA LEU A 154 -16.37 -22.01 27.93
C LEU A 154 -15.93 -20.73 28.63
N PHE A 155 -14.99 -20.82 29.57
CA PHE A 155 -14.45 -19.65 30.27
C PHE A 155 -13.67 -18.74 29.31
N LEU A 156 -12.80 -19.30 28.47
CA LEU A 156 -12.08 -18.54 27.44
C LEU A 156 -13.02 -17.92 26.40
N LEU A 157 -14.07 -18.63 26.00
CA LEU A 157 -15.10 -18.11 25.11
C LEU A 157 -15.88 -16.96 25.76
N LEU A 158 -16.24 -17.07 27.04
CA LEU A 158 -16.91 -16.01 27.79
C LEU A 158 -16.00 -14.79 27.99
N LEU A 159 -14.70 -14.98 28.20
CA LEU A 159 -13.73 -13.88 28.24
C LEU A 159 -13.58 -13.21 26.87
N LEU A 160 -13.60 -13.98 25.78
CA LEU A 160 -13.51 -13.45 24.42
C LEU A 160 -14.80 -12.71 24.01
N LEU A 161 -15.97 -13.26 24.34
CA LEU A 161 -17.24 -12.58 24.16
C LEU A 161 -17.34 -11.35 25.07
N GLY A 162 -16.85 -11.44 26.30
CA GLY A 162 -16.78 -10.33 27.24
C GLY A 162 -15.86 -9.21 26.76
N SER A 163 -14.70 -9.53 26.18
CA SER A 163 -13.78 -8.55 25.61
C SER A 163 -14.33 -7.92 24.34
N ILE A 164 -15.04 -8.69 23.50
CA ILE A 164 -15.76 -8.17 22.33
C ILE A 164 -16.90 -7.26 22.78
N ILE A 165 -17.71 -7.66 23.75
CA ILE A 165 -18.80 -6.83 24.29
C ILE A 165 -18.22 -5.58 24.94
N LEU A 166 -17.14 -5.68 25.71
CA LEU A 166 -16.47 -4.52 26.31
C LEU A 166 -15.89 -3.61 25.22
N ALA A 167 -15.28 -4.15 24.16
CA ALA A 167 -14.80 -3.37 23.03
C ALA A 167 -15.95 -2.70 22.26
N LEU A 168 -17.11 -3.36 22.12
CA LEU A 168 -18.31 -2.79 21.50
C LEU A 168 -18.97 -1.74 22.39
N LEU A 169 -18.97 -1.93 23.71
CA LEU A 169 -19.44 -0.96 24.69
C LEU A 169 -18.48 0.22 24.80
N GLN A 170 -17.16 0.01 24.74
CA GLN A 170 -16.15 1.06 24.64
C GLN A 170 -16.26 1.81 23.31
N ARG A 171 -16.49 1.13 22.18
CA ARG A 171 -16.79 1.78 20.89
C ARG A 171 -18.08 2.61 20.94
N LYS A 172 -19.11 2.13 21.64
CA LYS A 172 -20.36 2.88 21.86
C LYS A 172 -20.16 4.05 22.84
N ALA A 173 -19.37 3.87 23.91
CA ALA A 173 -19.06 4.91 24.88
C ALA A 173 -18.15 6.00 24.29
N CYS A 174 -17.12 5.64 23.52
CA CYS A 174 -16.32 6.56 22.71
C CYS A 174 -17.16 7.28 21.64
N ARG A 175 -18.23 6.66 21.12
CA ARG A 175 -19.19 7.34 20.23
C ARG A 175 -20.11 8.34 20.94
N VAL A 176 -20.34 8.18 22.25
CA VAL A 176 -21.26 9.02 23.05
C VAL A 176 -20.50 10.08 23.87
N GLN A 177 -19.21 9.87 24.15
CA GLN A 177 -18.31 10.79 24.86
C GLN A 177 -17.30 11.51 23.94
N GLY A 178 -17.56 11.59 22.63
CA GLY A 178 -16.87 12.51 21.74
C GLY A 178 -17.29 13.96 22.01
N GLY A 179 -17.04 14.48 23.22
CA GLY A 179 -16.78 15.90 23.42
C GLY A 179 -15.40 16.24 22.82
N PRO A 180 -15.12 17.51 22.48
CA PRO A 180 -13.92 17.88 21.74
C PRO A 180 -12.67 17.46 22.52
N GLU A 181 -11.93 16.50 21.98
CA GLU A 181 -10.56 16.21 22.40
C GLU A 181 -9.68 17.40 21.98
N PRO A 182 -8.69 17.84 22.78
CA PRO A 182 -7.92 19.03 22.49
C PRO A 182 -7.23 18.88 21.13
N GLU A 183 -7.39 19.89 20.27
CA GLU A 183 -6.64 19.97 19.01
C GLU A 183 -5.14 19.79 19.29
N PRO A 184 -4.43 18.90 18.57
CA PRO A 184 -2.99 18.98 18.54
C PRO A 184 -2.64 20.34 17.90
N GLU A 185 -1.90 21.18 18.63
CA GLU A 185 -1.47 22.47 18.12
C GLU A 185 -0.79 22.28 16.75
N PRO A 186 -1.16 23.08 15.74
CA PRO A 186 -0.54 22.99 14.44
C PRO A 186 0.94 23.36 14.56
N GLU A 187 1.80 22.45 14.11
CA GLU A 187 3.21 22.72 13.81
C GLU A 187 3.33 24.09 13.10
N PRO A 188 4.14 25.03 13.61
CA PRO A 188 4.17 26.39 13.10
C PRO A 188 4.89 26.41 11.75
N GLY A 189 4.12 26.35 10.67
CA GLY A 189 4.62 26.65 9.32
C GLY A 189 3.96 25.87 8.19
N SER A 190 2.65 26.06 7.98
CA SER A 190 1.95 25.98 6.66
C SER A 190 0.42 25.90 6.87
N GLY A 191 -0.13 26.73 7.74
CA GLY A 191 -1.57 26.77 8.01
C GLY A 191 -2.29 27.78 7.12
N ARG A 192 -2.51 27.47 5.84
CA ARG A 192 -3.67 28.06 5.16
C ARG A 192 -4.87 27.21 5.51
N ASP A 193 -5.91 27.85 6.02
CA ASP A 193 -7.19 27.20 6.29
C ASP A 193 -7.79 26.73 4.95
N TRP A 194 -7.56 25.46 4.61
CA TRP A 194 -8.04 24.83 3.38
C TRP A 194 -9.57 24.95 3.24
N SER A 195 -10.27 25.06 4.37
CA SER A 195 -11.72 25.09 4.39
C SER A 195 -12.28 26.45 3.94
N ALA A 196 -11.55 27.55 4.19
CA ALA A 196 -11.95 28.90 3.78
C ALA A 196 -11.78 29.15 2.27
N GLU A 197 -10.89 28.42 1.60
CA GLU A 197 -10.61 28.57 0.17
C GLU A 197 -11.48 27.68 -0.73
N LEU A 198 -12.16 26.66 -0.19
CA LEU A 198 -12.92 25.68 -0.97
C LEU A 198 -14.43 25.95 -0.99
N PRO A 199 -15.06 26.05 -2.17
CA PRO A 199 -16.50 26.19 -2.27
C PRO A 199 -17.20 24.87 -1.92
N GLU A 200 -18.35 24.96 -1.26
CA GLU A 200 -19.34 23.89 -1.27
C GLU A 200 -20.08 23.91 -2.61
N LEU A 201 -20.33 22.73 -3.18
CA LEU A 201 -21.01 22.58 -4.45
C LEU A 201 -22.40 21.96 -4.21
N PRO A 202 -23.49 22.76 -4.18
CA PRO A 202 -24.83 22.25 -3.88
C PRO A 202 -25.34 21.21 -4.88
N GLU A 203 -24.84 21.26 -6.11
CA GLU A 203 -25.19 20.35 -7.21
C GLU A 203 -24.31 19.10 -7.27
N LEU A 204 -23.36 18.95 -6.32
CA LEU A 204 -22.50 17.78 -6.24
C LEU A 204 -23.22 16.65 -5.49
N CYS A 205 -23.63 15.63 -6.24
CA CYS A 205 -24.33 14.47 -5.71
C CYS A 205 -23.38 13.27 -5.58
N PHE A 206 -23.32 12.68 -4.39
CA PHE A 206 -22.65 11.41 -4.14
C PHE A 206 -23.58 10.25 -4.50
N SER A 207 -23.06 9.20 -5.13
CA SER A 207 -23.85 8.02 -5.51
C SER A 207 -23.33 6.74 -4.86
N GLN A 208 -22.29 6.13 -5.41
CA GLN A 208 -21.75 4.85 -4.93
C GLN A 208 -20.26 4.98 -4.62
N VAL A 209 -19.80 4.31 -3.56
CA VAL A 209 -18.36 4.15 -3.32
C VAL A 209 -17.80 3.24 -4.41
N ILE A 210 -16.80 3.73 -5.15
CA ILE A 210 -16.09 2.94 -6.17
C ILE A 210 -14.72 2.47 -5.69
N TRP A 211 -14.16 3.12 -4.67
CA TRP A 211 -12.94 2.68 -4.00
C TRP A 211 -12.87 3.25 -2.58
N GLU A 212 -12.34 2.46 -1.64
CA GLU A 212 -12.17 2.86 -0.24
C GLU A 212 -10.75 2.51 0.21
N GLY A 213 -10.02 3.51 0.71
CA GLY A 213 -8.70 3.38 1.30
C GLY A 213 -8.67 3.86 2.75
N GLY A 214 -7.50 3.80 3.38
CA GLY A 214 -7.37 4.10 4.81
C GLY A 214 -7.72 5.54 5.20
N HIS A 215 -7.45 6.51 4.32
CA HIS A 215 -7.67 7.94 4.60
C HIS A 215 -8.39 8.70 3.48
N THR A 216 -8.76 7.99 2.41
CA THR A 216 -9.39 8.53 1.20
C THR A 216 -10.47 7.57 0.71
N VAL A 217 -11.59 8.11 0.23
CA VAL A 217 -12.69 7.33 -0.34
C VAL A 217 -13.07 7.96 -1.68
N VAL A 218 -13.17 7.15 -2.72
CA VAL A 218 -13.58 7.62 -4.05
C VAL A 218 -15.04 7.21 -4.29
N TRP A 219 -15.86 8.20 -4.59
CA TRP A 219 -17.27 8.03 -4.94
C TRP A 219 -17.46 8.27 -6.43
N ALA A 220 -18.31 7.48 -7.07
CA ALA A 220 -18.97 7.94 -8.27
C ALA A 220 -20.11 8.89 -7.88
N GLY A 221 -20.32 9.93 -8.67
CA GLY A 221 -21.32 10.95 -8.42
C GLY A 221 -21.69 11.72 -9.67
N GLN A 222 -22.43 12.81 -9.47
CA GLN A 222 -22.80 13.74 -10.53
C GLN A 222 -22.54 15.18 -10.11
N LEU A 223 -22.08 16.00 -11.05
CA LEU A 223 -21.99 17.45 -10.92
C LEU A 223 -22.61 18.06 -12.18
N GLN A 224 -23.66 18.86 -12.04
CA GLN A 224 -24.37 19.49 -13.17
C GLN A 224 -24.82 18.47 -14.24
N GLY A 225 -25.29 17.30 -13.80
CA GLY A 225 -25.72 16.21 -14.67
C GLY A 225 -24.59 15.45 -15.38
N LYS A 226 -23.32 15.80 -15.17
CA LYS A 226 -22.16 15.05 -15.68
C LYS A 226 -21.65 14.07 -14.64
N LEU A 227 -21.28 12.87 -15.07
CA LEU A 227 -20.67 11.86 -14.19
C LEU A 227 -19.28 12.31 -13.73
N VAL A 228 -19.02 12.19 -12.44
CA VAL A 228 -17.75 12.60 -11.81
C VAL A 228 -17.27 11.56 -10.80
N ALA A 229 -15.95 11.51 -10.61
CA ALA A 229 -15.31 10.80 -9.51
C ALA A 229 -15.00 11.82 -8.41
N ILE A 230 -15.44 11.54 -7.19
CA ILE A 230 -15.27 12.42 -6.03
C ILE A 230 -14.32 11.73 -5.07
N LYS A 231 -13.06 12.14 -5.06
CA LYS A 231 -12.05 11.67 -4.11
C LYS A 231 -12.17 12.51 -2.85
N ALA A 232 -12.79 11.92 -1.83
CA ALA A 232 -13.00 12.52 -0.52
C ALA A 232 -11.85 12.16 0.42
N PHE A 233 -11.25 13.18 1.04
CA PHE A 233 -10.12 13.03 1.95
C PHE A 233 -10.58 13.20 3.39
N SER A 234 -10.08 12.35 4.28
CA SER A 234 -10.23 12.60 5.71
C SER A 234 -9.44 13.85 6.13
N LEU A 235 -9.79 14.44 7.28
CA LEU A 235 -9.03 15.57 7.85
C LEU A 235 -7.56 15.23 8.11
N ARG A 236 -7.22 13.94 8.27
CA ARG A 236 -5.83 13.46 8.41
C ARG A 236 -5.05 13.47 7.08
N ALA A 237 -5.73 13.52 5.94
CA ALA A 237 -5.14 13.48 4.60
C ALA A 237 -5.19 14.84 3.87
N VAL A 238 -5.38 15.95 4.59
CA VAL A 238 -5.40 17.30 4.00
C VAL A 238 -4.10 17.62 3.26
N ALA A 239 -2.95 17.21 3.79
CA ALA A 239 -1.66 17.41 3.13
C ALA A 239 -1.57 16.67 1.78
N GLN A 240 -2.11 15.45 1.71
CA GLN A 240 -2.19 14.67 0.46
C GLN A 240 -3.13 15.35 -0.54
N PHE A 241 -4.29 15.81 -0.08
CA PHE A 241 -5.22 16.61 -0.90
C PHE A 241 -4.54 17.85 -1.48
N GLN A 242 -3.82 18.62 -0.65
CA GLN A 242 -3.14 19.84 -1.09
C GLN A 242 -2.05 19.53 -2.14
N ALA A 243 -1.24 18.49 -1.91
CA ALA A 243 -0.21 18.09 -2.86
C ALA A 243 -0.80 17.62 -4.21
N GLU A 244 -1.85 16.79 -4.17
CA GLU A 244 -2.50 16.28 -5.38
C GLU A 244 -3.23 17.40 -6.14
N ARG A 245 -3.94 18.27 -5.43
CA ARG A 245 -4.56 19.48 -6.00
C ARG A 245 -3.53 20.37 -6.69
N ALA A 246 -2.40 20.60 -6.02
CA ALA A 246 -1.34 21.46 -6.54
C ALA A 246 -0.75 20.92 -7.86
N LEU A 247 -0.72 19.60 -8.05
CA LEU A 247 -0.31 19.05 -9.34
C LEU A 247 -1.36 19.29 -10.41
N TYR A 248 -2.62 18.96 -10.14
CA TYR A 248 -3.70 19.14 -11.12
C TYR A 248 -3.93 20.60 -11.56
N GLU A 249 -3.65 21.56 -10.68
CA GLU A 249 -3.74 22.99 -10.98
C GLU A 249 -2.51 23.54 -11.74
N LEU A 250 -1.48 22.73 -12.02
CA LEU A 250 -0.32 23.18 -12.80
C LEU A 250 -0.76 23.66 -14.19
N PRO A 251 -0.19 24.79 -14.68
CA PRO A 251 -0.44 25.27 -16.02
C PRO A 251 -0.15 24.20 -17.06
N SER A 252 -1.03 24.09 -18.06
CA SER A 252 -0.85 23.17 -19.20
C SER A 252 -0.72 21.68 -18.83
N LEU A 253 -1.27 21.21 -17.69
CA LEU A 253 -1.33 19.77 -17.35
C LEU A 253 -2.50 19.01 -18.00
N GLN A 254 -3.38 19.69 -18.75
CA GLN A 254 -4.51 19.05 -19.41
C GLN A 254 -4.06 18.22 -20.62
N HIS A 255 -4.39 16.93 -20.63
CA HIS A 255 -4.08 16.02 -21.73
C HIS A 255 -5.07 14.86 -21.77
N ASP A 256 -5.31 14.31 -22.96
CA ASP A 256 -6.25 13.22 -23.19
C ASP A 256 -5.95 11.95 -22.36
N HIS A 257 -4.68 11.66 -22.13
CA HIS A 257 -4.26 10.47 -21.40
C HIS A 257 -3.90 10.75 -19.94
N ILE A 258 -4.41 11.85 -19.37
CA ILE A 258 -4.35 12.20 -17.95
C ILE A 258 -5.78 12.43 -17.48
N VAL A 259 -6.15 11.88 -16.32
CA VAL A 259 -7.49 12.06 -15.75
C VAL A 259 -7.74 13.54 -15.54
N ARG A 260 -8.85 14.04 -16.11
CA ARG A 260 -9.15 15.47 -16.10
C ARG A 260 -9.62 15.91 -14.72
N PHE A 261 -8.90 16.87 -14.14
CA PHE A 261 -9.36 17.62 -12.98
C PHE A 261 -10.53 18.55 -13.35
N ILE A 262 -11.57 18.55 -12.53
CA ILE A 262 -12.75 19.39 -12.72
C ILE A 262 -12.70 20.57 -11.76
N THR A 263 -12.62 20.27 -10.45
CA THR A 263 -12.60 21.28 -9.40
C THR A 263 -12.22 20.66 -8.06
N ALA A 264 -11.90 21.51 -7.08
CA ALA A 264 -11.76 21.13 -5.68
C ALA A 264 -12.92 21.73 -4.88
N SER A 265 -13.40 20.98 -3.89
CA SER A 265 -14.56 21.38 -3.07
C SER A 265 -14.38 20.89 -1.64
N ARG A 266 -15.32 21.23 -0.76
CA ARG A 266 -15.45 20.64 0.57
C ARG A 266 -16.84 20.05 0.73
N GLY A 267 -16.95 18.99 1.50
CA GLY A 267 -18.23 18.34 1.76
C GLY A 267 -18.09 16.88 2.12
N GLY A 268 -19.20 16.16 2.11
CA GLY A 268 -19.24 14.72 2.31
C GLY A 268 -20.66 14.18 2.33
N PRO A 269 -20.84 12.85 2.20
CA PRO A 269 -22.15 12.24 2.33
C PRO A 269 -22.57 12.21 3.81
N GLY A 270 -23.58 13.03 4.16
CA GLY A 270 -24.22 13.03 5.48
C GLY A 270 -23.82 14.20 6.39
N PRO A 271 -24.29 14.20 7.67
CA PRO A 271 -24.14 15.33 8.61
C PRO A 271 -22.78 15.39 9.34
N LEU A 272 -21.82 14.54 8.95
CA LEU A 272 -20.49 14.44 9.57
C LEU A 272 -19.53 15.54 9.07
N PRO A 273 -18.38 15.76 9.75
CA PRO A 273 -17.45 16.82 9.37
C PRO A 273 -17.03 16.73 7.91
N CYS A 274 -17.23 17.83 7.18
CA CYS A 274 -16.87 17.98 5.79
C CYS A 274 -15.35 17.94 5.62
N GLY A 275 -14.86 17.05 4.76
CA GLY A 275 -13.46 16.99 4.34
C GLY A 275 -13.25 17.68 2.99
N PRO A 276 -11.99 17.86 2.56
CA PRO A 276 -11.71 18.33 1.21
C PRO A 276 -12.00 17.23 0.18
N LEU A 277 -12.42 17.66 -1.00
CA LEU A 277 -12.84 16.84 -2.13
C LEU A 277 -12.04 17.24 -3.37
N LEU A 278 -11.52 16.25 -4.11
CA LEU A 278 -11.13 16.43 -5.51
C LEU A 278 -12.21 15.85 -6.41
N VAL A 279 -12.74 16.67 -7.30
CA VAL A 279 -13.72 16.27 -8.31
C VAL A 279 -12.99 16.07 -9.63
N LEU A 280 -13.01 14.84 -10.12
CA LEU A 280 -12.31 14.36 -11.31
C LEU A 280 -13.32 13.82 -12.33
N GLU A 281 -12.89 13.70 -13.58
CA GLU A 281 -13.66 12.97 -14.58
C GLU A 281 -13.82 11.49 -14.21
N LEU A 282 -15.04 10.97 -14.31
CA LEU A 282 -15.31 9.55 -14.12
C LEU A 282 -15.16 8.80 -15.43
N HIS A 283 -14.38 7.71 -15.41
CA HIS A 283 -14.32 6.75 -16.50
C HIS A 283 -15.10 5.48 -16.13
N PRO A 284 -16.27 5.21 -16.75
CA PRO A 284 -17.16 4.12 -16.34
C PRO A 284 -16.59 2.71 -16.48
N LYS A 285 -15.61 2.50 -17.37
CA LYS A 285 -14.92 1.21 -17.51
C LYS A 285 -13.94 0.91 -16.37
N GLY A 286 -13.77 1.86 -15.46
CA GLY A 286 -12.96 1.70 -14.26
C GLY A 286 -11.45 1.65 -14.54
N SER A 287 -10.72 1.07 -13.59
CA SER A 287 -9.27 0.92 -13.70
C SER A 287 -8.87 -0.16 -14.70
N LEU A 288 -7.65 -0.08 -15.22
CA LEU A 288 -7.04 -1.08 -16.07
C LEU A 288 -7.04 -2.45 -15.37
N CYS A 289 -6.76 -2.48 -14.07
CA CYS A 289 -6.81 -3.69 -13.24
C CYS A 289 -8.21 -4.34 -13.28
N HIS A 290 -9.26 -3.55 -13.04
CA HIS A 290 -10.64 -4.02 -13.09
C HIS A 290 -11.01 -4.51 -14.50
N TYR A 291 -10.65 -3.74 -15.52
CA TYR A 291 -10.96 -4.04 -16.92
C TYR A 291 -10.30 -5.34 -17.38
N LEU A 292 -9.00 -5.51 -17.16
CA LEU A 292 -8.22 -6.70 -17.57
C LEU A 292 -8.62 -7.98 -16.83
N THR A 293 -9.18 -7.85 -15.62
CA THR A 293 -9.73 -8.98 -14.86
C THR A 293 -10.97 -9.56 -15.54
N GLN A 294 -11.79 -8.71 -16.16
CA GLN A 294 -13.07 -9.10 -16.74
C GLN A 294 -13.01 -9.33 -18.25
N HIS A 295 -12.03 -8.73 -18.93
CA HIS A 295 -11.97 -8.70 -20.38
C HIS A 295 -10.66 -9.30 -20.92
N THR A 296 -10.74 -9.77 -22.15
CA THR A 296 -9.60 -9.95 -23.05
C THR A 296 -9.75 -8.97 -24.20
N SER A 297 -8.65 -8.50 -24.77
CA SER A 297 -8.63 -7.49 -25.85
C SER A 297 -7.90 -8.03 -27.07
N ASP A 298 -8.36 -7.73 -28.28
CA ASP A 298 -7.57 -8.05 -29.48
C ASP A 298 -6.27 -7.23 -29.52
N TRP A 299 -5.37 -7.59 -30.43
CA TRP A 299 -4.09 -6.91 -30.62
C TRP A 299 -4.28 -5.40 -30.82
N GLY A 300 -5.24 -5.01 -31.64
CA GLY A 300 -5.54 -3.60 -31.92
C GLY A 300 -5.93 -2.81 -30.67
N SER A 301 -6.82 -3.35 -29.86
CA SER A 301 -7.27 -2.72 -28.60
C SER A 301 -6.17 -2.72 -27.54
N SER A 302 -5.39 -3.80 -27.44
CA SER A 302 -4.23 -3.84 -26.54
C SER A 302 -3.16 -2.83 -26.92
N MET A 303 -2.86 -2.67 -28.22
CA MET A 303 -1.96 -1.62 -28.70
C MET A 303 -2.50 -0.22 -28.45
N ARG A 304 -3.82 -0.01 -28.56
CA ARG A 304 -4.45 1.28 -28.22
C ARG A 304 -4.24 1.63 -26.75
N MET A 305 -4.49 0.69 -25.83
CA MET A 305 -4.25 0.89 -24.40
C MET A 305 -2.76 1.15 -24.10
N ALA A 306 -1.86 0.35 -24.67
CA ALA A 306 -0.42 0.49 -24.48
C ALA A 306 0.11 1.85 -24.98
N LEU A 307 -0.28 2.25 -26.19
CA LEU A 307 0.17 3.50 -26.81
C LEU A 307 -0.36 4.72 -26.08
N SER A 308 -1.64 4.72 -25.70
CA SER A 308 -2.24 5.84 -24.96
C SER A 308 -1.63 6.00 -23.57
N LEU A 309 -1.39 4.89 -22.86
CA LEU A 309 -0.70 4.90 -21.57
C LEU A 309 0.72 5.46 -21.70
N ALA A 310 1.50 5.01 -22.69
CA ALA A 310 2.85 5.51 -22.94
C ALA A 310 2.85 7.01 -23.30
N ARG A 311 1.88 7.48 -24.09
CA ARG A 311 1.70 8.90 -24.40
C ARG A 311 1.36 9.74 -23.16
N GLY A 312 0.50 9.23 -22.29
CA GLY A 312 0.19 9.89 -21.01
C GLY A 312 1.43 10.04 -20.13
N LEU A 313 2.21 8.98 -19.99
CA LEU A 313 3.43 9.03 -19.17
C LEU A 313 4.50 9.95 -19.79
N ALA A 314 4.70 9.87 -21.10
CA ALA A 314 5.60 10.76 -21.83
C ALA A 314 5.20 12.22 -21.62
N PHE A 315 3.91 12.54 -21.71
CA PHE A 315 3.40 13.88 -21.44
C PHE A 315 3.66 14.34 -19.99
N LEU A 316 3.49 13.47 -18.98
CA LEU A 316 3.85 13.82 -17.60
C LEU A 316 5.33 14.15 -17.48
N HIS A 317 6.20 13.29 -18.03
CA HIS A 317 7.65 13.44 -17.95
C HIS A 317 8.20 14.64 -18.73
N GLU A 318 7.52 15.05 -19.81
CA GLU A 318 7.89 16.16 -20.67
C GLU A 318 7.86 17.50 -19.92
N GLU A 319 8.97 18.22 -20.01
CA GLU A 319 9.05 19.63 -19.66
C GLU A 319 8.67 20.45 -20.91
N ARG A 320 7.64 21.28 -20.82
CA ARG A 320 7.03 21.91 -22.00
C ARG A 320 6.70 23.38 -21.76
N TRP A 321 7.02 24.19 -22.75
CA TRP A 321 6.55 25.57 -22.87
C TRP A 321 5.43 25.62 -23.91
N GLN A 322 4.28 26.13 -23.53
CA GLN A 322 3.15 26.29 -24.44
C GLN A 322 2.37 27.56 -24.08
N ASP A 323 2.12 28.41 -25.07
CA ASP A 323 1.28 29.61 -24.94
C ASP A 323 1.69 30.52 -23.76
N GLY A 324 3.01 30.65 -23.54
CA GLY A 324 3.58 31.44 -22.43
C GLY A 324 3.46 30.78 -21.05
N GLN A 325 2.92 29.57 -20.98
CA GLN A 325 2.85 28.76 -19.77
C GLN A 325 3.93 27.69 -19.76
N TYR A 326 4.48 27.44 -18.58
CA TYR A 326 5.49 26.41 -18.34
C TYR A 326 4.85 25.23 -17.59
N LYS A 327 4.93 24.05 -18.20
CA LYS A 327 4.61 22.77 -17.58
C LYS A 327 5.93 22.08 -17.22
N PRO A 328 6.22 21.88 -15.92
CA PRO A 328 7.40 21.11 -15.54
C PRO A 328 7.21 19.62 -15.85
N GLY A 329 8.32 18.88 -15.90
CA GLY A 329 8.29 17.42 -15.87
C GLY A 329 7.77 16.92 -14.53
N ILE A 330 7.01 15.82 -14.53
CA ILE A 330 6.40 15.23 -13.33
C ILE A 330 6.70 13.73 -13.35
N ALA A 331 7.20 13.18 -12.25
CA ALA A 331 7.23 11.72 -12.04
C ALA A 331 5.99 11.29 -11.26
N HIS A 332 5.35 10.21 -11.70
CA HIS A 332 4.12 9.67 -11.13
C HIS A 332 4.36 8.96 -9.80
N ARG A 333 5.41 8.13 -9.72
CA ARG A 333 5.88 7.40 -8.52
C ARG A 333 4.97 6.31 -7.97
N ASP A 334 3.71 6.26 -8.36
CA ASP A 334 2.79 5.16 -8.05
C ASP A 334 2.03 4.65 -9.29
N LEU A 335 2.76 4.48 -10.40
CA LEU A 335 2.12 4.04 -11.65
C LEU A 335 1.75 2.55 -11.54
N SER A 336 0.46 2.25 -11.46
CA SER A 336 -0.08 0.90 -11.29
C SER A 336 -1.35 0.69 -12.10
N SER A 337 -1.78 -0.56 -12.31
CA SER A 337 -3.02 -0.84 -13.06
C SER A 337 -4.28 -0.39 -12.33
N GLN A 338 -4.19 -0.06 -11.03
CA GLN A 338 -5.29 0.57 -10.29
C GLN A 338 -5.39 2.07 -10.56
N ASN A 339 -4.26 2.73 -10.83
CA ASN A 339 -4.16 4.17 -11.07
C ASN A 339 -4.27 4.56 -12.56
N VAL A 340 -4.41 3.58 -13.46
CA VAL A 340 -4.73 3.80 -14.88
C VAL A 340 -6.20 3.51 -15.11
N LEU A 341 -6.94 4.42 -15.73
CA LEU A 341 -8.36 4.29 -16.05
C LEU A 341 -8.59 4.04 -17.56
N ILE A 342 -9.63 3.28 -17.89
CA ILE A 342 -10.02 2.99 -19.28
C ILE A 342 -11.08 3.97 -19.76
N ARG A 343 -10.75 4.71 -20.83
CA ARG A 343 -11.66 5.65 -21.48
C ARG A 343 -12.71 4.92 -22.33
N GLU A 344 -13.77 5.65 -22.69
CA GLU A 344 -14.87 5.11 -23.48
C GLU A 344 -14.43 4.59 -24.85
N ASP A 345 -13.47 5.25 -25.49
CA ASP A 345 -12.86 4.86 -26.77
C ASP A 345 -11.87 3.66 -26.66
N GLY A 346 -11.64 3.15 -25.45
CA GLY A 346 -10.72 2.05 -25.17
C GLY A 346 -9.24 2.47 -25.07
N SER A 347 -8.96 3.77 -25.02
CA SER A 347 -7.65 4.29 -24.63
C SER A 347 -7.52 4.40 -23.10
N CYS A 348 -6.32 4.68 -22.61
CA CYS A 348 -6.01 4.82 -21.19
C CYS A 348 -5.88 6.30 -20.78
N ALA A 349 -6.16 6.58 -19.51
CA ALA A 349 -5.82 7.82 -18.84
C ALA A 349 -5.15 7.54 -17.49
N ILE A 350 -4.05 8.22 -17.18
CA ILE A 350 -3.32 8.10 -15.91
C ILE A 350 -3.99 9.00 -14.87
N GLY A 351 -4.33 8.44 -13.70
CA GLY A 351 -4.91 9.16 -12.56
C GLY A 351 -4.12 8.93 -11.27
N ASP A 352 -4.62 9.52 -10.19
CA ASP A 352 -3.99 9.55 -8.86
C ASP A 352 -2.57 10.13 -8.85
N LEU A 353 -2.50 11.46 -8.76
CA LEU A 353 -1.24 12.18 -8.65
C LEU A 353 -0.82 12.42 -7.19
N GLY A 354 -1.41 11.72 -6.22
CA GLY A 354 -1.20 11.99 -4.79
C GLY A 354 0.23 11.75 -4.29
N LEU A 355 1.02 10.96 -5.02
CA LEU A 355 2.43 10.68 -4.72
C LEU A 355 3.40 11.29 -5.73
N ALA A 356 2.87 11.91 -6.79
CA ALA A 356 3.67 12.45 -7.88
C ALA A 356 4.52 13.65 -7.42
N LEU A 357 5.63 13.88 -8.10
CA LEU A 357 6.57 14.96 -7.80
C LEU A 357 6.91 15.75 -9.05
N VAL A 358 6.99 17.07 -8.89
CA VAL A 358 7.58 17.94 -9.90
C VAL A 358 9.08 17.68 -9.95
N LEU A 359 9.58 17.39 -11.14
CA LEU A 359 10.98 17.08 -11.39
C LEU A 359 11.83 18.36 -11.45
N PRO A 360 13.13 18.29 -11.12
CA PRO A 360 14.07 19.36 -11.41
C PRO A 360 14.06 19.65 -12.92
N GLY A 361 13.99 20.93 -13.28
CA GLY A 361 13.91 21.38 -14.68
C GLY A 361 14.65 22.69 -14.90
N LEU A 362 14.53 23.25 -16.11
CA LEU A 362 15.24 24.46 -16.54
C LEU A 362 14.74 25.71 -15.82
N THR A 363 13.50 25.69 -15.33
CA THR A 363 12.86 26.80 -14.64
C THR A 363 12.39 26.36 -13.26
N GLN A 364 12.50 27.25 -12.28
CA GLN A 364 11.92 26.99 -10.96
C GLN A 364 10.40 26.81 -11.10
N PRO A 365 9.86 25.65 -10.72
CA PRO A 365 8.42 25.45 -10.68
C PRO A 365 7.75 26.44 -9.72
N PRO A 366 6.43 26.67 -9.85
CA PRO A 366 5.71 27.55 -8.95
C PRO A 366 5.95 27.17 -7.49
N THR A 367 6.10 28.16 -6.59
CA THR A 367 6.45 27.92 -5.18
C THR A 367 5.44 27.06 -4.41
N TRP A 368 4.21 26.98 -4.90
CA TRP A 368 3.13 26.16 -4.34
C TRP A 368 3.11 24.72 -4.87
N ALA A 369 3.91 24.40 -5.88
CA ALA A 369 4.01 23.05 -6.42
C ALA A 369 4.85 22.15 -5.50
N PRO A 370 4.53 20.85 -5.40
CA PRO A 370 5.28 19.90 -4.58
C PRO A 370 6.62 19.58 -5.25
N THR A 371 7.65 20.32 -4.86
CA THR A 371 8.92 20.44 -5.59
C THR A 371 10.12 19.89 -4.84
N GLN A 372 9.98 19.63 -3.53
CA GLN A 372 11.02 18.97 -2.75
C GLN A 372 10.45 17.90 -1.80
N PRO A 373 10.87 16.63 -1.96
CA PRO A 373 10.67 15.61 -0.95
C PRO A 373 11.48 15.95 0.31
N ARG A 374 10.94 15.67 1.50
CA ARG A 374 11.59 15.93 2.80
C ARG A 374 12.73 14.93 3.07
N GLY A 375 13.77 14.98 2.24
CA GLY A 375 14.94 14.11 2.29
C GLY A 375 14.80 12.79 1.50
N PRO A 376 15.85 11.96 1.52
CA PRO A 376 15.96 10.75 0.69
C PRO A 376 14.84 9.72 0.92
N ALA A 377 14.42 9.51 2.17
CA ALA A 377 13.37 8.56 2.51
C ALA A 377 12.04 8.91 1.84
N ALA A 378 11.69 10.20 1.79
CA ALA A 378 10.47 10.66 1.13
C ALA A 378 10.46 10.41 -0.39
N ILE A 379 11.62 10.25 -1.03
CA ILE A 379 11.75 9.86 -2.45
C ILE A 379 11.54 8.35 -2.60
N MET A 380 12.13 7.56 -1.70
CA MET A 380 12.34 6.12 -1.89
C MET A 380 11.26 5.23 -1.24
N GLU A 381 10.40 5.78 -0.39
CA GLU A 381 9.39 5.01 0.38
C GLU A 381 7.95 5.16 -0.14
N ALA A 382 7.76 5.72 -1.34
CA ALA A 382 6.43 5.90 -1.94
C ALA A 382 6.16 4.92 -3.08
N GLY A 383 4.89 4.58 -3.27
CA GLY A 383 4.38 3.77 -4.39
C GLY A 383 3.98 2.35 -4.00
N THR A 384 3.35 1.65 -4.93
CA THR A 384 2.91 0.27 -4.75
C THR A 384 4.08 -0.68 -4.97
N GLN A 385 4.49 -1.42 -3.93
CA GLN A 385 5.70 -2.26 -3.91
C GLN A 385 5.83 -3.22 -5.12
N ARG A 386 4.72 -3.78 -5.62
CA ARG A 386 4.71 -4.68 -6.80
C ARG A 386 5.26 -4.01 -8.07
N TYR A 387 5.06 -2.71 -8.21
CA TYR A 387 5.44 -1.93 -9.40
C TYR A 387 6.75 -1.17 -9.22
N MET A 388 7.33 -1.16 -8.01
CA MET A 388 8.56 -0.43 -7.73
C MET A 388 9.74 -1.03 -8.51
N ALA A 389 10.52 -0.14 -9.11
CA ALA A 389 11.78 -0.50 -9.75
C ALA A 389 12.79 -1.06 -8.74
N PRO A 390 13.72 -1.94 -9.16
CA PRO A 390 14.68 -2.57 -8.27
C PRO A 390 15.47 -1.58 -7.41
N GLU A 391 15.90 -0.46 -7.99
CA GLU A 391 16.66 0.58 -7.30
C GLU A 391 15.86 1.32 -6.22
N LEU A 392 14.54 1.36 -6.33
CA LEU A 392 13.65 1.85 -5.27
C LEU A 392 13.46 0.83 -4.15
N LEU A 393 13.44 -0.48 -4.49
CA LEU A 393 13.32 -1.57 -3.52
C LEU A 393 14.61 -1.74 -2.73
N ASP A 394 15.75 -1.82 -3.43
CA ASP A 394 17.10 -2.00 -2.87
C ASP A 394 17.64 -0.74 -2.20
N LYS A 395 16.91 0.37 -2.32
CA LYS A 395 17.30 1.68 -1.80
C LYS A 395 18.64 2.18 -2.37
N THR A 396 18.86 1.93 -3.66
CA THR A 396 20.07 2.32 -4.42
C THR A 396 19.81 3.39 -5.47
N LEU A 397 18.63 4.02 -5.47
CA LEU A 397 18.28 5.13 -6.36
C LEU A 397 19.35 6.22 -6.34
N ASP A 398 19.74 6.72 -7.51
CA ASP A 398 20.65 7.87 -7.60
C ASP A 398 19.96 9.13 -7.10
N LEU A 399 20.40 9.64 -5.94
CA LEU A 399 19.85 10.84 -5.33
C LEU A 399 20.48 12.12 -5.88
N GLN A 400 21.61 12.03 -6.61
CA GLN A 400 22.23 13.19 -7.25
C GLN A 400 21.42 13.63 -8.46
N ASP A 401 20.99 12.67 -9.28
CA ASP A 401 20.06 12.87 -10.39
C ASP A 401 18.72 12.16 -10.16
N TRP A 402 18.10 12.46 -9.02
CA TRP A 402 16.83 11.85 -8.62
C TRP A 402 15.70 12.10 -9.63
N GLY A 403 15.78 13.19 -10.40
CA GLY A 403 14.78 13.52 -11.40
C GLY A 403 14.76 12.50 -12.55
N THR A 404 15.93 12.20 -13.11
CA THR A 404 16.09 11.16 -14.13
C THR A 404 15.81 9.77 -13.56
N ALA A 405 16.29 9.49 -12.34
CA ALA A 405 16.09 8.19 -11.69
C ALA A 405 14.59 7.88 -11.47
N LEU A 406 13.79 8.86 -11.03
CA LEU A 406 12.34 8.67 -10.88
C LEU A 406 11.61 8.48 -12.22
N ARG A 407 12.05 9.15 -13.30
CA ARG A 407 11.51 8.89 -14.65
C ARG A 407 11.77 7.45 -15.07
N GLN A 408 12.97 6.93 -14.83
CA GLN A 408 13.32 5.54 -15.14
C GLN A 408 12.49 4.55 -14.30
N ALA A 409 12.25 4.84 -13.03
CA ALA A 409 11.40 4.02 -12.18
C ALA A 409 9.92 3.99 -12.66
N ASP A 410 9.39 5.11 -13.14
CA ASP A 410 8.07 5.14 -13.78
C ASP A 410 8.05 4.30 -15.09
N VAL A 411 9.13 4.32 -15.87
CA VAL A 411 9.26 3.50 -17.10
C VAL A 411 9.31 2.00 -16.75
N TYR A 412 9.94 1.61 -15.65
CA TYR A 412 9.88 0.25 -15.13
C TYR A 412 8.43 -0.16 -14.81
N SER A 413 7.71 0.70 -14.07
CA SER A 413 6.29 0.49 -13.76
C SER A 413 5.46 0.34 -15.04
N LEU A 414 5.69 1.19 -16.04
CA LEU A 414 5.04 1.12 -17.35
C LEU A 414 5.26 -0.25 -18.01
N ALA A 415 6.48 -0.79 -17.97
CA ALA A 415 6.78 -2.09 -18.58
C ALA A 415 5.93 -3.22 -17.97
N LEU A 416 5.67 -3.19 -16.65
CA LEU A 416 4.78 -4.15 -15.99
C LEU A 416 3.32 -3.99 -16.43
N LEU A 417 2.84 -2.76 -16.61
CA LEU A 417 1.50 -2.51 -17.13
C LEU A 417 1.34 -2.94 -18.59
N LEU A 418 2.36 -2.73 -19.40
CA LEU A 418 2.40 -3.24 -20.76
C LEU A 418 2.34 -4.77 -20.76
N TRP A 419 3.06 -5.44 -19.86
CA TRP A 419 2.95 -6.88 -19.68
C TRP A 419 1.53 -7.32 -19.22
N GLU A 420 0.88 -6.59 -18.32
CA GLU A 420 -0.51 -6.90 -17.93
C GLU A 420 -1.47 -6.79 -19.13
N ILE A 421 -1.40 -5.71 -19.90
CA ILE A 421 -2.21 -5.52 -21.13
C ILE A 421 -1.93 -6.64 -22.13
N LEU A 422 -0.63 -6.88 -22.39
CA LEU A 422 -0.13 -7.96 -23.20
C LEU A 422 -0.04 -9.26 -22.41
N SER A 423 -0.99 -9.57 -21.55
CA SER A 423 -1.20 -10.95 -21.08
C SER A 423 -2.65 -11.38 -21.30
N ARG A 424 -3.48 -10.43 -21.72
CA ARG A 424 -4.94 -10.55 -21.89
C ARG A 424 -5.37 -10.41 -23.35
N CYS A 425 -4.46 -10.60 -24.29
CA CYS A 425 -4.66 -10.43 -25.74
C CYS A 425 -4.49 -11.75 -26.54
N PRO A 426 -5.56 -12.51 -26.77
CA PRO A 426 -5.50 -13.87 -27.31
C PRO A 426 -4.66 -14.04 -28.59
N ASP A 427 -4.50 -13.00 -29.40
CA ASP A 427 -3.69 -12.99 -30.63
C ASP A 427 -2.19 -13.27 -30.38
N LEU A 428 -1.67 -12.93 -29.20
CA LEU A 428 -0.29 -13.24 -28.79
C LEU A 428 -0.15 -14.59 -28.05
N TRP A 429 -1.25 -15.08 -27.47
CA TRP A 429 -1.31 -16.37 -26.76
C TRP A 429 -2.38 -17.26 -27.39
N PRO A 430 -2.19 -17.74 -28.64
CA PRO A 430 -3.08 -18.72 -29.21
C PRO A 430 -3.17 -19.94 -28.27
N ALA A 431 -4.37 -20.52 -28.17
CA ALA A 431 -4.84 -21.39 -27.07
C ALA A 431 -3.96 -22.61 -26.71
N ASP A 432 -2.95 -22.93 -27.51
CA ASP A 432 -2.01 -24.04 -27.30
C ASP A 432 -0.83 -23.71 -26.35
N HIS A 433 -0.71 -22.45 -25.90
CA HIS A 433 0.38 -21.99 -25.02
C HIS A 433 -0.10 -21.16 -23.82
N HIS A 434 -1.17 -21.57 -23.14
CA HIS A 434 -1.45 -21.01 -21.81
C HIS A 434 -0.47 -21.60 -20.78
N PRO A 435 0.38 -20.81 -20.11
CA PRO A 435 1.09 -21.28 -18.93
C PRO A 435 0.03 -21.64 -17.87
N SER A 436 -0.02 -22.91 -17.50
CA SER A 436 -0.96 -23.54 -16.56
C SER A 436 -0.96 -22.96 -15.13
N ASN A 437 -0.19 -21.91 -14.88
CA ASN A 437 0.18 -21.41 -13.55
C ASN A 437 0.01 -19.88 -13.48
N TRP A 438 -1.05 -19.37 -14.11
CA TRP A 438 -1.46 -17.97 -13.97
C TRP A 438 -1.97 -17.69 -12.54
N PRO A 439 -1.28 -16.87 -11.72
CA PRO A 439 -1.64 -16.69 -10.31
C PRO A 439 -2.93 -15.89 -10.07
N MET A 440 -3.48 -15.23 -11.10
CA MET A 440 -4.60 -14.30 -10.93
C MET A 440 -5.98 -14.98 -10.93
N ARG A 441 -6.08 -16.28 -11.22
CA ARG A 441 -7.37 -17.01 -11.21
C ARG A 441 -7.75 -17.63 -9.86
N GLN A 442 -6.83 -17.74 -8.90
CA GLN A 442 -7.06 -18.67 -7.77
C GLN A 442 -7.77 -18.10 -6.56
N ASN A 443 -8.01 -16.79 -6.43
CA ASN A 443 -8.77 -16.26 -5.30
C ASN A 443 -9.60 -15.05 -5.73
N TRP A 444 -10.84 -15.27 -6.19
CA TRP A 444 -11.95 -14.43 -5.76
C TRP A 444 -13.31 -15.06 -6.12
N ALA A 445 -14.20 -15.10 -5.12
CA ALA A 445 -15.59 -15.50 -5.28
C ALA A 445 -16.32 -14.46 -6.15
N ALA A 446 -17.12 -14.94 -7.10
CA ALA A 446 -17.89 -14.10 -8.03
C ALA A 446 -18.62 -12.94 -7.32
N PRO A 447 -18.73 -11.76 -7.94
CA PRO A 447 -19.55 -10.70 -7.39
C PRO A 447 -21.01 -11.11 -7.58
N LEU A 448 -21.81 -10.98 -6.53
CA LEU A 448 -23.26 -11.14 -6.62
C LEU A 448 -23.81 -10.15 -7.68
N PRO A 449 -24.87 -10.52 -8.43
CA PRO A 449 -25.44 -9.66 -9.45
C PRO A 449 -25.90 -8.32 -8.87
N PRO A 450 -25.89 -7.23 -9.67
CA PRO A 450 -26.32 -5.92 -9.21
C PRO A 450 -27.76 -6.00 -8.71
N VAL A 451 -27.94 -5.66 -7.43
CA VAL A 451 -29.26 -5.48 -6.85
C VAL A 451 -29.90 -4.29 -7.56
N SER A 452 -31.01 -4.53 -8.23
CA SER A 452 -31.80 -3.53 -8.95
C SER A 452 -32.20 -2.38 -8.03
N CYS A 453 -31.66 -1.18 -8.25
CA CYS A 453 -32.31 0.05 -7.81
C CYS A 453 -33.49 0.31 -8.76
N GLY A 454 -34.71 0.16 -8.23
CA GLY A 454 -35.96 0.42 -8.97
C GLY A 454 -36.16 1.90 -9.34
N PRO A 455 -37.08 2.18 -10.28
CA PRO A 455 -37.26 3.50 -10.88
C PRO A 455 -38.14 4.40 -10.01
N TRP A 456 -37.60 5.51 -9.51
CA TRP A 456 -38.43 6.58 -8.96
C TRP A 456 -38.79 7.55 -10.08
N LEU A 457 -40.06 7.45 -10.51
CA LEU A 457 -40.68 8.34 -11.47
C LEU A 457 -40.66 9.80 -10.99
N TRP A 458 -40.28 10.65 -11.94
CA TRP A 458 -40.60 12.07 -12.01
C TRP A 458 -42.07 12.34 -11.65
N ARG A 459 -42.31 13.12 -10.59
CA ARG A 459 -43.57 13.82 -10.38
C ARG A 459 -43.29 15.31 -10.61
N ARG A 460 -43.53 15.79 -11.84
CA ARG A 460 -43.69 17.22 -12.11
C ARG A 460 -45.02 17.66 -11.50
N GLU A 461 -44.96 18.63 -10.61
CA GLU A 461 -46.12 19.45 -10.26
C GLU A 461 -46.56 20.27 -11.48
N GLY A 462 -47.87 20.32 -11.67
CA GLY A 462 -48.54 21.16 -12.65
C GLY A 462 -50.05 21.10 -12.38
N ALA A 463 -50.53 21.96 -11.48
CA ALA A 463 -51.94 22.36 -11.48
C ALA A 463 -52.15 23.35 -12.66
N PRO A 464 -53.34 23.41 -13.29
CA PRO A 464 -54.45 24.13 -12.67
C PRO A 464 -55.88 23.59 -12.93
N THR A 465 -56.74 23.88 -11.95
CA THR A 465 -58.19 24.26 -11.99
C THR A 465 -59.29 23.41 -12.67
N SER A 466 -60.29 23.11 -11.82
CA SER A 466 -61.77 23.22 -11.97
C SER A 466 -62.61 22.17 -12.73
N HIS A 467 -63.36 21.40 -11.93
CA HIS A 467 -64.73 20.83 -12.05
C HIS A 467 -65.13 19.80 -13.16
N PRO A 468 -65.91 18.74 -12.82
CA PRO A 468 -66.52 17.76 -13.74
C PRO A 468 -68.06 17.94 -13.85
N PRO A 469 -68.87 17.01 -14.41
CA PRO A 469 -68.68 15.99 -15.46
C PRO A 469 -69.72 16.11 -16.61
N GLY A 470 -69.51 15.42 -17.74
CA GLY A 470 -70.55 15.31 -18.79
C GLY A 470 -70.22 14.33 -19.90
N THR A 471 -70.97 13.23 -19.93
CA THR A 471 -71.05 12.18 -20.95
C THR A 471 -71.52 12.69 -22.32
N ALA A 472 -70.89 12.23 -23.42
CA ALA A 472 -71.54 11.69 -24.64
C ALA A 472 -70.60 11.61 -25.87
N SER A 473 -70.49 10.39 -26.40
CA SER A 473 -70.57 9.97 -27.81
C SER A 473 -69.61 10.48 -28.92
N PRO A 474 -69.32 9.64 -29.95
CA PRO A 474 -68.25 9.83 -30.93
C PRO A 474 -68.76 10.33 -32.30
N GLN A 475 -68.03 11.20 -33.00
CA GLN A 475 -68.17 11.37 -34.45
C GLN A 475 -66.85 11.74 -35.17
N THR A 476 -66.59 10.90 -36.15
CA THR A 476 -65.78 10.90 -37.38
C THR A 476 -65.59 12.23 -38.14
N LEU A 477 -64.43 12.36 -38.81
CA LEU A 477 -64.13 12.89 -40.19
C LEU A 477 -62.84 13.75 -40.19
N VAL A 478 -61.70 13.21 -40.65
CA VAL A 478 -61.16 13.26 -42.03
C VAL A 478 -60.82 14.68 -42.52
N ALA A 479 -59.52 14.96 -42.61
CA ALA A 479 -58.81 15.47 -43.79
C ALA A 479 -57.31 15.16 -43.62
#